data_AF-A0A431LDL1-F1
#
_entry.id   AF-A0A431LDL1-F1
#
_cell.length_a   1.000
_cell.length_b   1.000
_cell.length_c   1.000
_cell.angle_alpha   90.00
_cell.angle_beta   90.00
_cell.angle_gamma   90.00
#
_symmetry.space_group_name_H-M   'P 1'
#
loop_
_entity.id
_entity.type
_entity.pdbx_description
1 polymer ?
#
loop_
_entity_poly.entity_id
_entity_poly.type
_entity_poly.pdbx_seq_one_letter_code
_entity_poly.pdbx_strand_id
1 'polypeptide(L)'
;MSANNGIYILKTKATNGAFEYRVREVHAIENLFDGNNGNLPREKELCSLFGASEILKEDFDAFSVANDLLVELEEQGLEVEFGVLVLELDSVFPACA
;
A
#
# COMPACT_ATOMS: atom_id res chain seq x y z
N MET A 1 -1.40 1.05 -21.19
CA MET A 1 -1.75 1.37 -19.79
C MET A 1 -0.51 1.02 -18.99
N SER A 2 0.17 2.03 -18.43
CA SER A 2 1.36 1.83 -17.61
C SER A 2 0.90 1.14 -16.33
N ALA A 3 1.54 0.05 -15.93
CA ALA A 3 1.26 -0.50 -14.62
C ALA A 3 1.81 0.50 -13.61
N ASN A 4 0.93 1.17 -12.84
CA ASN A 4 1.37 2.07 -11.78
C ASN A 4 2.18 1.27 -10.75
N ASN A 5 3.50 1.28 -10.91
CA ASN A 5 4.47 0.60 -10.07
C ASN A 5 5.05 1.61 -9.09
N GLY A 6 4.95 1.31 -7.81
CA GLY A 6 5.28 2.27 -6.77
C GLY A 6 5.41 1.61 -5.41
N ILE A 7 5.94 2.38 -4.47
CA ILE A 7 5.88 2.04 -3.06
C ILE A 7 4.68 2.77 -2.47
N TYR A 8 3.81 2.01 -1.81
CA TYR A 8 2.58 2.54 -1.26
C TYR A 8 2.57 2.40 0.26
N ILE A 9 2.24 3.50 0.92
CA ILE A 9 1.93 3.55 2.34
C ILE A 9 0.41 3.59 2.47
N LEU A 10 -0.20 2.47 2.85
CA LEU A 10 -1.62 2.38 3.15
C LEU A 10 -1.90 2.82 4.59
N LYS A 11 -2.51 3.98 4.77
CA LYS A 11 -3.00 4.51 6.04
C LYS A 11 -4.47 4.13 6.23
N THR A 12 -4.77 3.43 7.32
CA THR A 12 -6.11 2.97 7.69
C THR A 12 -6.43 3.34 9.13
N LYS A 13 -7.72 3.37 9.49
CA LYS A 13 -8.10 3.47 10.91
C LYS A 13 -7.78 2.16 11.62
N ALA A 14 -7.32 2.24 12.85
CA ALA A 14 -7.20 1.13 13.77
C ALA A 14 -8.54 0.91 14.50
N THR A 15 -8.76 -0.28 15.06
CA THR A 15 -9.98 -0.60 15.82
C THR A 15 -10.14 0.25 17.08
N ASN A 16 -9.05 0.79 17.62
CA ASN A 16 -9.03 1.68 18.77
C ASN A 16 -9.17 3.18 18.41
N GLY A 17 -9.38 3.52 17.12
CA GLY A 17 -9.50 4.90 16.65
C GLY A 17 -8.18 5.60 16.31
N ALA A 18 -7.03 4.95 16.49
CA ALA A 18 -5.74 5.43 15.98
C ALA A 18 -5.61 5.17 14.46
N PHE A 19 -4.43 5.44 13.90
CA PHE A 19 -4.08 5.04 12.54
C PHE A 19 -3.12 3.85 12.54
N GLU A 20 -3.18 3.07 11.47
CA GLU A 20 -2.23 2.01 11.13
C GLU A 20 -1.74 2.21 9.71
N TYR A 21 -0.46 1.94 9.51
CA TYR A 21 0.23 2.12 8.25
C TYR A 21 0.78 0.77 7.78
N ARG A 22 0.60 0.46 6.50
CA ARG A 22 1.16 -0.74 5.86
C ARG A 22 1.94 -0.31 4.63
N VAL A 23 3.18 -0.77 4.52
CA VAL A 23 4.06 -0.40 3.41
C VAL A 23 4.21 -1.59 2.47
N ARG A 24 4.16 -1.35 1.15
CA ARG A 24 4.50 -2.36 0.16
C ARG A 24 4.85 -1.76 -1.19
N GLU A 25 5.76 -2.42 -1.90
CA GLU A 25 5.83 -2.32 -3.35
C GLU A 25 4.58 -2.95 -3.95
N VAL A 26 3.88 -2.19 -4.79
CA VAL A 26 2.72 -2.69 -5.54
C VAL A 26 2.92 -2.41 -7.02
N HIS A 27 2.73 -3.45 -7.81
CA HIS A 27 2.63 -3.34 -9.26
C HIS A 27 1.15 -3.30 -9.65
N ALA A 28 0.75 -2.27 -10.40
CA ALA A 28 -0.62 -2.05 -10.89
C ALA A 28 -1.68 -1.68 -9.83
N ILE A 29 -1.50 -0.55 -9.14
CA ILE A 29 -2.48 -0.01 -8.16
C ILE A 29 -3.81 0.47 -8.80
N GLU A 30 -3.89 0.60 -10.14
CA GLU A 30 -5.03 1.22 -10.86
C GLU A 30 -6.39 0.63 -10.43
N ASN A 31 -6.41 -0.66 -10.11
CA ASN A 31 -7.60 -1.40 -9.71
C ASN A 31 -8.19 -1.00 -8.35
N LEU A 32 -7.37 -0.47 -7.43
CA LEU A 32 -7.82 -0.13 -6.07
C LEU A 32 -8.80 1.05 -6.03
N PHE A 33 -8.75 1.92 -7.05
CA PHE A 33 -9.48 3.19 -7.09
C PHE A 33 -10.49 3.24 -8.24
N ASP A 34 -10.21 2.58 -9.37
CA ASP A 34 -11.18 2.42 -10.44
C ASP A 34 -12.08 1.23 -10.13
N GLY A 35 -13.25 1.52 -9.55
CA GLY A 35 -14.34 0.56 -9.33
C GLY A 35 -14.92 -0.10 -10.60
N ASN A 36 -14.18 -0.07 -11.71
CA ASN A 36 -14.50 -0.61 -13.02
C ASN A 36 -13.71 -1.89 -13.39
N ASN A 37 -12.74 -2.35 -12.58
CA ASN A 37 -12.14 -3.66 -12.81
C ASN A 37 -13.01 -4.77 -12.20
N GLY A 38 -14.00 -5.19 -12.99
CA GLY A 38 -14.95 -6.24 -12.65
C GLY A 38 -14.28 -7.55 -12.22
N ASN A 39 -14.24 -7.82 -10.91
CA ASN A 39 -14.76 -9.06 -10.28
C ASN A 39 -14.24 -9.33 -8.85
N LEU A 40 -13.39 -8.48 -8.26
CA LEU A 40 -12.94 -8.66 -6.87
C LEU A 40 -13.43 -7.50 -5.98
N PRO A 41 -14.07 -7.77 -4.83
CA PRO A 41 -14.35 -6.74 -3.83
C PRO A 41 -13.05 -6.04 -3.41
N ARG A 42 -13.09 -4.71 -3.27
CA ARG A 42 -11.97 -3.86 -2.81
C ARG A 42 -11.20 -4.44 -1.61
N GLU A 43 -11.93 -5.06 -0.67
CA GLU A 43 -11.35 -5.72 0.51
C GLU A 43 -10.43 -6.90 0.15
N LYS A 44 -10.81 -7.73 -0.84
CA LYS A 44 -9.98 -8.85 -1.30
C LYS A 44 -8.70 -8.35 -1.96
N GLU A 45 -8.79 -7.26 -2.71
CA GLU A 45 -7.63 -6.66 -3.36
C GLU A 45 -6.69 -6.01 -2.34
N LEU A 46 -7.22 -5.26 -1.37
CA LEU A 46 -6.44 -4.75 -0.23
C LEU A 46 -5.74 -5.88 0.52
N CYS A 47 -6.40 -7.02 0.73
CA CYS A 47 -5.77 -8.18 1.36
C CYS A 47 -4.69 -8.83 0.50
N SER A 48 -4.92 -8.96 -0.81
CA SER A 48 -3.91 -9.48 -1.74
C SER A 48 -2.66 -8.57 -1.76
N LEU A 49 -2.89 -7.26 -1.75
CA LEU A 49 -1.85 -6.25 -1.89
C LEU A 49 -1.19 -5.83 -0.59
N PHE A 50 -1.83 -5.89 0.57
CA PHE A 50 -1.26 -5.41 1.84
C PHE A 50 -1.45 -6.36 3.02
N GLY A 51 -2.12 -7.51 2.83
CA GLY A 51 -2.42 -8.45 3.92
C GLY A 51 -1.19 -9.10 4.55
N ALA A 52 -0.07 -9.16 3.82
CA ALA A 52 1.23 -9.64 4.32
C ALA A 52 2.20 -8.53 4.73
N SER A 53 1.79 -7.25 4.64
CA SER A 53 2.62 -6.12 5.06
C SER A 53 2.70 -6.03 6.58
N GLU A 54 3.83 -5.54 7.07
CA GLU A 54 3.98 -5.15 8.47
C GLU A 54 3.01 -4.00 8.82
N ILE A 55 2.51 -4.01 10.06
CA ILE A 55 1.64 -2.97 10.60
C ILE A 55 2.49 -2.02 11.44
N LEU A 56 2.62 -0.79 10.95
CA LEU A 56 3.31 0.30 11.61
C LEU A 56 2.29 1.25 12.26
N LYS A 57 2.67 1.89 13.36
CA LYS A 57 1.77 2.77 14.15
C LYS A 57 2.06 4.26 13.99
N GLU A 58 3.28 4.59 13.59
CA GLU A 58 3.73 5.96 13.39
C GLU A 58 3.93 6.24 11.90
N ASP A 59 3.63 7.46 11.48
CA ASP A 59 3.81 7.90 10.09
C ASP A 59 5.30 7.95 9.71
N PHE A 60 6.14 8.44 10.62
CA PHE A 60 7.59 8.51 10.42
C PHE A 60 8.20 7.14 10.12
N ASP A 61 7.80 6.11 10.87
CA ASP A 61 8.28 4.73 10.66
C ASP A 61 7.85 4.22 9.27
N ALA A 62 6.61 4.50 8.86
CA ALA A 62 6.11 4.10 7.55
C ALA A 62 6.86 4.77 6.40
N PHE A 63 7.20 6.05 6.54
CA PHE A 63 8.04 6.74 5.56
C PHE A 63 9.48 6.25 5.56
N SER A 64 10.05 5.91 6.73
CA SER A 64 11.40 5.32 6.80
C SER A 64 11.44 4.00 6.02
N VAL A 65 10.52 3.07 6.32
CA VAL A 65 10.43 1.78 5.64
C VAL A 65 10.18 1.93 4.13
N ALA A 66 9.34 2.89 3.73
CA ALA A 66 9.08 3.14 2.32
C ALA A 66 10.31 3.69 1.57
N ASN A 67 11.11 4.56 2.21
CA ASN A 67 12.34 5.06 1.61
C ASN A 67 13.43 3.99 1.56
N ASP A 68 13.57 3.17 2.60
CA ASP A 68 14.53 2.06 2.60
C ASP A 68 14.21 1.09 1.45
N LEU A 69 12.93 0.74 1.26
CA LEU A 69 12.48 -0.08 0.14
C LEU A 69 12.72 0.58 -1.22
N LEU A 70 12.58 1.91 -1.33
CA LEU A 70 12.86 2.64 -2.57
C LEU A 70 14.33 2.49 -2.97
N VAL A 71 15.23 2.71 -2.02
CA VAL A 71 16.68 2.55 -2.22
C VAL A 71 17.01 1.11 -2.61
N GLU A 72 16.44 0.11 -1.94
CA GLU A 72 16.65 -1.30 -2.29
C GLU A 72 16.22 -1.64 -3.72
N LEU A 73 15.08 -1.11 -4.19
CA LEU A 73 14.60 -1.33 -5.55
C LEU A 73 15.49 -0.62 -6.59
N GLU A 74 15.91 0.63 -6.30
CA GLU A 74 16.85 1.38 -7.14
C GLU A 74 18.21 0.66 -7.26
N GLU A 75 18.73 0.11 -6.17
CA GLU A 75 19.97 -0.68 -6.17
C GLU A 75 19.85 -1.98 -6.99
N GLN A 76 18.65 -2.56 -7.06
CA GLN A 76 18.35 -3.71 -7.92
C GLN A 76 18.13 -3.33 -9.40
N GLY A 77 18.14 -2.03 -9.71
CA GLY A 77 17.89 -1.51 -11.07
C GLY A 77 16.43 -1.58 -11.49
N LEU A 78 15.49 -1.63 -10.53
CA LEU A 78 14.06 -1.57 -10.79
C LEU A 78 13.61 -0.11 -10.82
N GLU A 79 12.89 0.27 -11.87
CA GLU A 79 12.32 1.60 -12.00
C GLU A 79 11.03 1.73 -11.19
N VAL A 80 10.99 2.70 -10.28
CA VAL A 80 9.80 3.06 -9.50
C VAL A 80 9.19 4.33 -10.10
N GLU A 81 7.99 4.23 -10.70
CA GLU A 81 7.39 5.31 -11.49
C GLU A 81 6.90 6.48 -10.61
N PHE A 82 6.33 6.16 -9.44
CA PHE A 82 5.70 7.15 -8.54
C PHE A 82 6.48 7.44 -7.26
N GLY A 83 7.63 6.81 -7.05
CA GLY A 83 8.32 6.82 -5.76
C GLY A 83 7.42 6.28 -4.64
N VAL A 84 7.27 7.05 -3.56
CA VAL A 84 6.44 6.72 -2.40
C VAL A 84 5.11 7.49 -2.45
N LEU A 85 3.98 6.77 -2.43
CA LEU A 85 2.64 7.34 -2.39
C LEU A 85 1.89 6.92 -1.12
N VAL A 86 1.18 7.87 -0.49
CA VAL A 86 0.30 7.57 0.66
C VAL A 86 -1.14 7.38 0.17
N LEU A 87 -1.74 6.23 0.52
CA LEU A 87 -3.14 5.92 0.28
C LEU A 87 -3.88 5.97 1.62
N GLU A 88 -4.83 6.89 1.77
CA GLU A 88 -5.63 6.99 2.99
C GLU A 88 -7.01 6.37 2.81
N LEU A 89 -7.39 5.49 3.73
CA LEU A 89 -8.72 4.88 3.81
C LEU A 89 -9.42 5.33 5.09
N ASP A 90 -10.67 5.77 4.92
CA ASP A 90 -11.54 6.17 6.03
C ASP A 90 -12.10 5.00 6.85
N SER A 91 -11.67 3.77 6.57
CA SER A 91 -12.11 2.53 7.21
C SER A 91 -10.94 1.78 7.84
N VAL A 92 -11.28 0.80 8.70
CA VAL A 92 -10.31 -0.19 9.16
C VAL A 92 -9.83 -1.05 8.00
N PHE A 93 -8.59 -1.56 8.10
CA PHE A 93 -8.08 -2.55 7.15
C PHE A 93 -8.91 -3.85 7.26
N PRO A 94 -9.31 -4.47 6.14
CA PRO A 94 -10.12 -5.69 6.17
C PRO A 94 -9.38 -6.84 6.85
N ALA A 95 -10.12 -7.72 7.51
CA ALA A 95 -9.57 -8.97 8.03
C ALA A 95 -9.23 -9.91 6.86
N CYS A 96 -7.94 -10.14 6.65
CA CYS A 96 -7.47 -11.07 5.61
C CYS A 96 -7.48 -12.48 6.18
N ALA A 97 -8.41 -13.31 5.69
CA ALA A 97 -8.60 -14.70 6.07
C ALA A 97 -7.99 -15.66 5.05
#